data_AF-A0A9D2GJM9-F1
#
_entry.id   AF-A0A9D2GJM9-F1
#
_cell.length_a   1.000
_cell.length_b   1.000
_cell.length_c   1.000
_cell.angle_alpha   90.00
_cell.angle_beta   90.00
_cell.angle_gamma   90.00
#
_symmetry.space_group_name_H-M   'P 1'
#
loop_
_entity.id
_entity.type
_entity.pdbx_description
1 polymer ?
#
loop_
_entity_poly.entity_id
_entity_poly.type
_entity_poly.pdbx_seq_one_letter_code
_entity_poly.pdbx_strand_id
1 'polypeptide(L)'
;QTVSMLIIDKKKLKLKEAGLPKMVYEQTPKYLRRSKVPVVKAKIGPKVMTLMADPKVFEALPVKSEVKVVLSGIYITEIKSVRGGSIVTPPKKKGFFARFKKDKDEKK
;
A
#
# COMPACT_ATOMS: atom_id res chain seq x y z
N GLN A 1 7.92 -8.43 8.78
CA GLN A 1 7.97 -9.84 8.29
C GLN A 1 7.58 -9.88 6.81
N THR A 2 8.25 -10.67 5.97
CA THR A 2 7.84 -10.84 4.55
C THR A 2 6.84 -11.97 4.41
N VAL A 3 5.71 -11.69 3.78
CA VAL A 3 4.65 -12.68 3.60
C VAL A 3 4.14 -12.63 2.17
N SER A 4 3.95 -13.80 1.56
CA SER A 4 3.23 -13.96 0.30
C SER A 4 1.73 -14.06 0.56
N MET A 5 0.94 -13.25 -0.13
CA MET A 5 -0.50 -13.25 0.02
C MET A 5 -1.21 -12.99 -1.30
N LEU A 6 -2.39 -13.57 -1.45
CA LEU A 6 -3.30 -13.26 -2.55
C LEU A 6 -4.21 -12.12 -2.13
N ILE A 7 -4.20 -11.02 -2.87
CA ILE A 7 -5.04 -9.87 -2.57
C ILE A 7 -6.42 -10.13 -3.15
N ILE A 8 -7.43 -10.23 -2.31
CA ILE A 8 -8.81 -10.48 -2.74
C ILE A 8 -9.45 -9.15 -3.12
N ASP A 9 -9.40 -8.19 -2.20
CA ASP A 9 -10.10 -6.91 -2.33
C ASP A 9 -9.30 -5.80 -1.65
N LYS A 10 -9.44 -4.58 -2.17
CA LYS A 10 -8.84 -3.37 -1.58
C LYS A 10 -9.88 -2.24 -1.59
N LYS A 11 -10.20 -1.70 -0.41
CA LYS A 11 -11.23 -0.67 -0.24
C LYS A 11 -10.87 0.32 0.85
N LYS A 12 -11.28 1.58 0.67
CA LYS A 12 -11.20 2.60 1.72
C LYS A 12 -12.45 2.51 2.60
N LEU A 13 -12.29 2.03 3.84
CA LEU A 13 -13.39 1.75 4.77
C LEU A 13 -13.19 2.44 6.11
N LYS A 14 -14.27 2.60 6.87
CA LYS A 14 -14.18 3.00 8.27
C LYS A 14 -13.67 1.83 9.10
N LEU A 15 -12.94 2.13 10.17
CA LEU A 15 -12.39 1.14 11.10
C LEU A 15 -13.43 0.17 11.68
N LYS A 16 -14.66 0.65 11.88
CA LYS A 16 -15.79 -0.15 12.38
C LYS A 16 -16.27 -1.22 11.38
N GLU A 17 -16.09 -0.97 10.08
CA GLU A 17 -16.55 -1.85 8.99
C GLU A 17 -15.43 -2.74 8.44
N ALA A 18 -14.17 -2.47 8.85
CA ALA A 18 -12.99 -3.20 8.38
C ALA A 18 -12.90 -4.63 8.95
N GLY A 19 -13.72 -5.00 9.95
CA GLY A 19 -13.67 -6.34 10.55
C GLY A 19 -12.33 -6.64 11.25
N LEU A 20 -11.64 -5.59 11.71
CA LEU A 20 -10.42 -5.73 12.49
C LEU A 20 -10.74 -6.23 13.92
N PRO A 21 -9.81 -6.93 14.59
CA PRO A 21 -10.01 -7.36 15.98
C PRO A 21 -10.37 -6.17 16.88
N LYS A 22 -11.30 -6.36 17.82
CA LYS A 22 -11.79 -5.30 18.72
C LYS A 22 -10.66 -4.56 19.46
N MET A 23 -9.61 -5.28 19.84
CA MET A 23 -8.41 -4.73 20.48
C MET A 23 -7.75 -3.62 19.64
N VAL A 24 -7.71 -3.77 18.31
CA VAL A 24 -7.13 -2.76 17.41
C VAL A 24 -8.04 -1.53 17.35
N TYR A 25 -9.37 -1.74 17.31
CA TYR A 25 -10.33 -0.64 17.31
C TYR A 25 -10.25 0.22 18.58
N GLU A 26 -10.09 -0.42 19.73
CA GLU A 26 -9.98 0.24 21.03
C GLU A 26 -8.66 1.02 21.19
N GLN A 27 -7.55 0.49 20.68
CA GLN A 27 -6.24 1.15 20.70
C GLN A 27 -6.12 2.30 19.69
N THR A 28 -6.87 2.25 18.59
CA THR A 28 -6.76 3.28 17.54
C THR A 28 -7.33 4.61 18.03
N PRO A 29 -6.65 5.76 17.85
CA PRO A 29 -7.15 7.04 18.34
C PRO A 29 -8.46 7.47 17.65
N LYS A 30 -9.31 8.21 18.40
CA LYS A 30 -10.69 8.57 18.01
C LYS A 30 -10.78 9.29 16.66
N TYR A 31 -9.77 10.05 16.26
CA TYR A 31 -9.72 10.74 14.97
C TYR A 31 -9.59 9.77 13.79
N LEU A 32 -8.72 8.75 13.89
CA LEU A 32 -8.57 7.72 12.86
C LEU A 32 -9.82 6.85 12.73
N ARG A 33 -10.58 6.65 13.82
CA ARG A 33 -11.85 5.89 13.78
C ARG A 33 -12.91 6.53 12.88
N ARG A 34 -12.87 7.85 12.70
CA ARG A 34 -13.85 8.59 11.90
C ARG A 34 -13.42 8.70 10.43
N SER A 35 -12.13 8.62 10.13
CA SER A 35 -11.61 8.70 8.76
C SER A 35 -11.70 7.35 8.03
N LYS A 36 -11.73 7.42 6.69
CA LYS A 36 -11.66 6.23 5.83
C LYS A 36 -10.21 5.81 5.70
N VAL A 37 -9.88 4.61 6.18
CA VAL A 37 -8.53 4.05 6.09
C VAL A 37 -8.45 3.09 4.89
N PRO A 38 -7.29 3.04 4.20
CA PRO A 38 -7.02 2.03 3.16
C PRO A 38 -6.93 0.63 3.78
N VAL A 39 -7.88 -0.23 3.43
CA VAL A 39 -8.00 -1.60 3.92
C VAL A 39 -7.85 -2.59 2.78
N VAL A 40 -7.07 -3.65 3.01
CA VAL A 40 -6.81 -4.73 2.06
C VAL A 40 -7.26 -6.04 2.68
N LYS A 41 -8.12 -6.77 1.99
CA LYS A 41 -8.46 -8.16 2.31
C LYS A 41 -7.52 -9.06 1.53
N ALA A 42 -6.70 -9.81 2.25
CA ALA A 42 -5.71 -10.70 1.67
C ALA A 42 -5.82 -12.10 2.25
N LYS A 43 -5.58 -13.10 1.40
CA LYS A 43 -5.46 -14.50 1.81
C LYS A 43 -3.98 -14.80 2.04
N ILE A 44 -3.63 -15.01 3.30
CA ILE A 44 -2.29 -15.42 3.72
C ILE A 44 -2.35 -16.91 4.03
N GLY A 45 -1.78 -17.72 3.13
CA GLY A 45 -1.95 -19.18 3.18
C GLY A 45 -3.42 -19.58 3.12
N PRO A 46 -3.95 -20.38 4.05
CA PRO A 46 -5.37 -20.76 4.05
C PRO A 46 -6.30 -19.70 4.64
N LYS A 47 -5.79 -18.76 5.46
CA LYS A 47 -6.61 -17.81 6.23
C LYS A 47 -6.80 -16.49 5.48
N VAL A 48 -8.03 -15.96 5.51
CA VAL A 48 -8.34 -14.61 5.01
C VAL A 48 -8.16 -13.62 6.16
N MET A 49 -7.39 -12.57 5.93
CA MET A 49 -7.09 -11.54 6.90
C MET A 49 -7.37 -10.15 6.31
N THR A 50 -7.75 -9.23 7.19
CA THR A 50 -7.88 -7.83 6.85
C THR A 50 -6.67 -7.06 7.37
N LEU A 51 -5.99 -6.36 6.48
CA LEU A 51 -4.80 -5.57 6.76
C LEU A 51 -5.04 -4.11 6.35
N MET A 52 -4.35 -3.19 7.02
CA MET A 52 -4.23 -1.81 6.58
C MET A 52 -3.05 -1.69 5.61
N ALA A 53 -3.14 -0.81 4.63
CA ALA A 53 -2.03 -0.55 3.71
C ALA A 53 -1.63 0.91 3.77
N ASP A 54 -0.35 1.22 3.59
CA ASP A 54 0.03 2.61 3.41
C ASP A 54 -0.61 3.17 2.13
N PRO A 55 -1.01 4.45 2.09
CA PRO A 55 -1.73 5.02 0.94
C PRO A 55 -1.01 4.82 -0.39
N LYS A 56 0.33 4.95 -0.38
CA LYS A 56 1.19 4.74 -1.55
C LYS A 56 1.18 3.28 -2.03
N VAL A 57 1.16 2.34 -1.09
CA VAL A 57 1.12 0.90 -1.38
C VAL A 57 -0.26 0.49 -1.86
N PHE A 58 -1.31 1.02 -1.26
CA PHE A 58 -2.70 0.73 -1.62
C PHE A 58 -2.99 0.99 -3.10
N GLU A 59 -2.44 2.07 -3.66
CA GLU A 59 -2.59 2.39 -5.08
C GLU A 59 -1.86 1.38 -5.98
N ALA A 60 -0.62 1.02 -5.63
CA ALA A 60 0.22 0.11 -6.39
C ALA A 60 -0.18 -1.38 -6.30
N LEU A 61 -0.99 -1.78 -5.30
CA LEU A 61 -1.39 -3.17 -5.10
C LEU A 61 -2.40 -3.64 -6.19
N PRO A 62 -2.08 -4.68 -6.99
CA PRO A 62 -3.06 -5.28 -7.88
C PRO A 62 -4.03 -6.19 -7.08
N VAL A 63 -5.26 -6.28 -7.54
CA VAL A 63 -6.27 -7.20 -6.99
C VAL A 63 -6.21 -8.54 -7.72
N LYS A 64 -6.58 -9.63 -7.05
CA LYS A 64 -6.57 -11.03 -7.55
C LYS A 64 -5.19 -11.60 -7.89
N SER A 65 -4.13 -10.90 -7.53
CA SER A 65 -2.75 -11.34 -7.75
C SER A 65 -2.07 -11.77 -6.46
N GLU A 66 -1.08 -12.66 -6.59
CA GLU A 66 -0.17 -12.99 -5.52
C GLU A 66 0.95 -11.96 -5.40
N VAL A 67 1.15 -11.45 -4.18
CA VAL A 67 2.11 -10.40 -3.89
C VAL A 67 2.93 -10.79 -2.67
N LYS A 68 4.25 -10.58 -2.76
CA LYS A 68 5.15 -10.62 -1.60
C LYS A 68 5.25 -9.23 -1.03
N VAL A 69 4.80 -9.06 0.21
CA VAL A 69 4.77 -7.77 0.90
C VAL A 69 5.50 -7.83 2.24
N VAL A 70 5.92 -6.68 2.72
CA VAL A 70 6.42 -6.48 4.08
C VAL A 70 5.25 -6.10 4.98
N LEU A 71 5.04 -6.91 6.02
CA LEU A 71 4.08 -6.66 7.08
C LEU A 71 4.76 -6.10 8.32
N SER A 72 4.16 -5.04 8.86
CA SER A 72 4.41 -4.49 10.18
C SER A 72 3.12 -4.53 10.99
N GLY A 73 2.90 -5.62 11.74
CA GLY A 73 1.65 -5.87 12.46
C GLY A 73 0.45 -5.93 11.49
N ILE A 74 -0.49 -5.01 11.66
CA ILE A 74 -1.67 -4.88 10.79
C ILE A 74 -1.41 -4.11 9.50
N TYR A 75 -0.22 -3.51 9.32
CA TYR A 75 0.10 -2.63 8.20
C TYR A 75 0.93 -3.32 7.12
N ILE A 76 0.61 -3.03 5.86
CA ILE A 76 1.39 -3.35 4.67
C ILE A 76 2.23 -2.11 4.32
N THR A 77 3.53 -2.20 4.52
CA THR A 77 4.45 -1.07 4.36
C THR A 77 5.10 -1.02 2.98
N GLU A 78 5.44 -2.19 2.41
CA GLU A 78 6.17 -2.27 1.14
C GLU A 78 5.77 -3.48 0.32
N ILE A 79 5.78 -3.31 -0.99
CA ILE A 79 5.65 -4.40 -1.97
C ILE A 79 7.06 -4.82 -2.37
N LYS A 80 7.44 -6.07 -2.11
CA LYS A 80 8.73 -6.61 -2.57
C LYS A 80 8.63 -7.14 -3.99
N SER A 81 7.57 -7.88 -4.30
CA SER A 81 7.35 -8.36 -5.66
C SER A 81 5.89 -8.73 -5.91
N VAL A 82 5.50 -8.61 -7.16
CA VAL A 82 4.19 -9.00 -7.68
C VAL A 82 4.44 -10.14 -8.66
N ARG A 83 3.73 -11.25 -8.54
CA ARG A 83 3.84 -12.36 -9.51
C ARG A 83 3.14 -11.91 -10.81
N GLY A 84 3.92 -11.51 -11.81
CA GLY A 84 3.43 -11.07 -13.14
C GLY A 84 3.88 -9.67 -13.59
N GLY A 85 4.50 -8.85 -12.73
CA GLY A 85 4.92 -7.46 -13.04
C GLY A 85 3.72 -6.51 -13.23
N SER A 86 3.74 -5.22 -12.88
CA SER A 86 4.80 -4.30 -12.49
C SER A 86 4.40 -3.56 -11.21
N ILE A 87 5.40 -3.24 -10.40
CA ILE A 87 5.25 -2.23 -9.34
C ILE A 87 5.07 -0.92 -10.11
N VAL A 88 3.85 -0.39 -10.17
CA VAL A 88 3.62 1.00 -10.63
C VAL A 88 4.23 1.87 -9.54
N THR A 89 5.53 2.05 -9.67
CA THR A 89 6.30 2.98 -8.87
C THR A 89 5.73 4.35 -9.26
N PRO A 90 5.13 5.12 -8.34
CA PRO A 90 4.68 6.46 -8.67
C PRO A 90 5.88 7.19 -9.30
N PRO A 91 5.70 7.85 -10.45
CA PRO A 91 6.80 8.33 -11.28
C PRO A 91 7.74 9.16 -10.40
N LYS A 92 8.99 8.71 -10.25
CA LYS A 92 10.05 9.51 -9.65
C LYS A 92 10.04 10.85 -10.38
N LYS A 93 9.68 11.92 -9.67
CA LYS A 93 9.62 13.27 -10.21
C LYS A 93 10.91 13.52 -10.98
N LYS A 94 10.80 13.76 -12.30
CA LYS A 94 11.90 14.28 -13.13
C LYS A 94 12.43 15.52 -12.41
N GLY A 95 13.67 15.45 -11.94
CA GLY A 95 14.31 16.54 -11.22
C GLY A 95 14.37 17.80 -12.09
N PHE A 96 14.01 18.94 -11.51
CA PHE A 96 14.08 20.27 -12.11
C PHE A 96 15.47 20.60 -12.72
N PHE A 97 16.53 19.92 -12.29
CA PHE A 97 17.89 20.06 -12.80
C PHE A 97 18.09 19.62 -14.25
N ALA A 98 17.17 18.83 -14.83
CA ALA A 98 17.27 18.45 -16.24
C ALA A 98 16.93 19.60 -17.21
N ARG A 99 16.21 20.64 -16.76
CA ARG A 99 15.97 21.84 -17.56
C ARG A 99 17.17 22.80 -17.53
N PHE A 100 17.77 23.00 -16.36
CA PHE A 100 18.90 23.94 -16.19
C PHE A 100 20.18 23.53 -16.93
N LYS A 101 20.37 22.25 -17.25
CA LYS A 101 21.51 21.79 -18.05
C LYS A 101 21.33 22.07 -19.55
N LYS A 102 20.10 22.26 -20.02
CA LYS A 102 19.82 22.49 -21.44
C LYS A 102 20.10 23.94 -21.84
N ASP A 103 19.79 24.90 -20.97
CA ASP A 103 20.07 26.33 -21.20
C ASP A 103 21.58 26.69 -21.21
N LYS A 104 22.45 25.84 -20.67
CA LYS A 104 23.90 26.12 -20.60
C LYS A 104 24.70 25.61 -21.81
N ASP A 105 24.15 24.67 -22.58
CA ASP A 105 24.77 24.15 -23.81
C ASP A 105 24.39 24.97 -25.05
N GLU A 106 23.35 25.81 -24.99
CA GLU A 106 22.91 26.66 -26.12
C GLU A 106 23.65 28.01 -26.20
N LYS A 107 24.62 28.25 -25.31
CA LYS A 107 25.41 29.49 -25.24
C LYS A 107 26.92 29.29 -25.42
N LYS A 108 27.34 28.25 -26.15
CA LYS A 108 28.74 28.06 -26.55
C LYS A 108 28.90 28.04 -28.05
#